data_AF-A0A7K2QR16-F1
#
_entry.id   AF-A0A7K2QR16-F1
#
_cell.length_a   1.000
_cell.length_b   1.000
_cell.length_c   1.000
_cell.angle_alpha   90.00
_cell.angle_beta   90.00
_cell.angle_gamma   90.00
#
_symmetry.space_group_name_H-M   'P 1'
#
loop_
_entity.id
_entity.type
_entity.pdbx_description
1 polymer ?
#
loop_
_entity_poly.entity_id
_entity_poly.type
_entity_poly.pdbx_seq_one_letter_code
_entity_poly.pdbx_strand_id
1 'polypeptide(L)'
;RHGLQPMTVTHTGDLADLGHPAGRSKRFLSVRLPEGVAYRTADHLAVLPANDPAQVERAARVLGVDQDAVLDIRSHRPGRSALPLDRPVAVRELLTRYVELQAPATAGHAAVLAAHNPCPPEKAALERIAAEAAGADGARPGSLVDLVEEHPALRGRLPWPVLLELLEPMRPRHYSLSSSPSVVAGRADLMVSLLEAPHRSGRDGVFRGVGSSYLHRVRPGDTVLARVQPCREAFRIPHDGR
;
A
#
# COMPACT_ATOMS: atom_id res chain seq x y z
N ARG A 1 9.58 13.36 1.75
CA ARG A 1 8.86 14.35 0.90
C ARG A 1 7.32 14.35 1.04
N HIS A 2 6.72 13.58 1.96
CA HIS A 2 5.26 13.56 2.17
C HIS A 2 4.79 14.31 3.43
N GLY A 3 5.67 15.02 4.15
CA GLY A 3 5.31 15.70 5.41
C GLY A 3 4.73 14.77 6.49
N LEU A 4 5.01 13.47 6.39
CA LEU A 4 4.54 12.46 7.34
C LEU A 4 5.39 12.54 8.59
N GLN A 5 4.74 12.42 9.74
CA GLN A 5 5.36 12.39 11.06
C GLN A 5 4.95 11.10 11.77
N PRO A 6 5.82 10.56 12.65
CA PRO A 6 5.46 9.43 13.48
C PRO A 6 4.36 9.83 14.47
N MET A 7 3.32 8.99 14.57
CA MET A 7 2.22 9.12 15.53
C MET A 7 2.06 7.80 16.26
N THR A 8 1.92 7.85 17.59
CA THR A 8 1.74 6.65 18.41
C THR A 8 0.28 6.23 18.43
N VAL A 9 0.00 4.96 18.13
CA VAL A 9 -1.32 4.36 18.33
C VAL A 9 -1.54 4.21 19.84
N THR A 10 -2.59 4.82 20.38
CA THR A 10 -2.88 4.78 21.83
C THR A 10 -3.98 3.79 22.17
N HIS A 11 -4.87 3.51 21.22
CA HIS A 11 -5.98 2.59 21.44
C HIS A 11 -6.40 1.95 20.13
N THR A 12 -6.89 0.70 20.21
CA THR A 12 -7.50 -0.02 19.09
C THR A 12 -8.63 -0.89 19.59
N GLY A 13 -9.71 -1.04 18.83
CA GLY A 13 -10.83 -1.93 19.14
C GLY A 13 -11.61 -2.33 17.91
N ASP A 14 -12.39 -3.40 18.00
CA ASP A 14 -13.28 -3.83 16.90
C ASP A 14 -14.68 -3.21 17.09
N LEU A 15 -15.27 -2.73 15.99
CA LEU A 15 -16.53 -1.98 16.00
C LEU A 15 -17.72 -2.78 15.43
N ALA A 16 -17.48 -3.95 14.88
CA ALA A 16 -18.50 -4.74 14.20
C ALA A 16 -18.72 -6.08 14.90
N ASP A 17 -19.98 -6.44 15.09
CA ASP A 17 -20.38 -7.81 15.40
C ASP A 17 -20.22 -8.67 14.15
N LEU A 18 -19.24 -9.58 14.17
CA LEU A 18 -18.98 -10.51 13.07
C LEU A 18 -19.91 -11.73 13.09
N GLY A 19 -20.69 -11.93 14.17
CA GLY A 19 -21.74 -12.96 14.22
C GLY A 19 -22.97 -12.58 13.40
N HIS A 20 -23.14 -11.29 13.09
CA HIS A 20 -24.23 -10.81 12.25
C HIS A 20 -23.97 -11.10 10.75
N PRO A 21 -24.96 -11.54 9.95
CA PRO A 21 -24.77 -11.86 8.52
C PRO A 21 -24.21 -10.70 7.67
N ALA A 22 -24.59 -9.46 8.02
CA ALA A 22 -24.08 -8.24 7.40
C ALA A 22 -22.81 -7.70 8.08
N GLY A 23 -22.28 -8.40 9.09
CA GLY A 23 -21.07 -8.05 9.81
C GLY A 23 -19.89 -7.95 8.85
N ARG A 24 -19.21 -6.81 8.86
CA ARG A 24 -17.98 -6.58 8.11
C ARG A 24 -16.97 -5.97 9.05
N SER A 25 -15.74 -6.49 9.05
CA SER A 25 -14.70 -6.06 9.98
C SER A 25 -14.47 -4.54 9.88
N LYS A 26 -14.61 -3.88 11.04
CA LYS A 26 -14.38 -2.45 11.21
C LYS A 26 -13.53 -2.27 12.46
N ARG A 27 -12.47 -1.49 12.34
CA ARG A 27 -11.51 -1.22 13.40
C ARG A 27 -11.62 0.22 13.83
N PHE A 28 -11.73 0.44 15.13
CA PHE A 28 -11.49 1.72 15.77
C PHE A 28 -10.01 1.85 16.12
N LEU A 29 -9.44 3.03 15.90
CA LEU A 29 -8.10 3.37 16.33
C LEU A 29 -8.06 4.80 16.86
N SER A 30 -7.26 5.03 17.90
CA SER A 30 -6.84 6.36 18.33
C SER A 30 -5.35 6.52 18.14
N VAL A 31 -4.94 7.68 17.61
CA VAL A 31 -3.54 8.07 17.49
C VAL A 31 -3.27 9.36 18.26
N ARG A 32 -2.11 9.43 18.89
CA ARG A 32 -1.59 10.66 19.51
C ARG A 32 -0.96 11.53 18.43
N LEU A 33 -1.44 12.76 18.32
CA LEU A 33 -0.88 13.77 17.42
C LEU A 33 0.42 14.33 18.04
N PRO A 34 1.45 14.63 17.23
CA PRO A 34 2.64 15.32 17.69
C PRO A 34 2.30 16.73 18.19
N GLU A 35 3.20 17.29 19.01
CA GLU A 35 3.08 18.67 19.47
C GLU A 35 3.01 19.65 18.28
N GLY A 36 2.14 20.65 18.38
CA GLY A 36 1.90 21.62 17.30
C GLY A 36 1.03 21.12 16.14
N VAL A 37 0.65 19.83 16.11
CA VAL A 37 -0.26 19.29 15.08
C VAL A 37 -1.70 19.40 15.55
N ALA A 38 -2.48 20.23 14.87
CA ALA A 38 -3.92 20.37 15.05
C ALA A 38 -4.68 19.90 13.80
N TYR A 39 -5.96 19.62 13.95
CA TYR A 39 -6.88 19.31 12.86
C TYR A 39 -8.24 19.95 13.13
N ARG A 40 -9.11 20.00 12.12
CA ARG A 40 -10.51 20.40 12.23
C ARG A 40 -11.41 19.20 11.93
N THR A 41 -12.59 19.14 12.54
CA THR A 41 -13.59 18.11 12.22
C THR A 41 -13.79 17.98 10.71
N ALA A 42 -13.93 16.74 10.24
CA ALA A 42 -13.98 16.31 8.84
C ALA A 42 -12.64 16.34 8.07
N ASP A 43 -11.52 16.79 8.66
CA ASP A 43 -10.20 16.60 8.07
C ASP A 43 -9.87 15.09 7.96
N HIS A 44 -8.82 14.77 7.20
CA HIS A 44 -8.37 13.41 6.98
C HIS A 44 -7.01 13.17 7.64
N LEU A 45 -6.76 11.91 8.01
CA LEU A 45 -5.42 11.42 8.29
C LEU A 45 -4.90 10.65 7.08
N ALA A 46 -3.82 11.13 6.48
CA ALA A 46 -3.11 10.43 5.42
C ALA A 46 -2.04 9.52 6.06
N VAL A 47 -2.28 8.21 6.06
CA VAL A 47 -1.39 7.21 6.69
C VAL A 47 -0.58 6.49 5.62
N LEU A 48 0.74 6.43 5.79
CA LEU A 48 1.61 5.58 4.97
C LEU A 48 1.61 4.16 5.56
N PRO A 49 1.07 3.16 4.85
CA PRO A 49 0.98 1.81 5.38
C PRO A 49 2.29 1.03 5.20
N ALA A 50 2.32 -0.17 5.78
CA ALA A 50 3.32 -1.18 5.50
C ALA A 50 2.64 -2.43 4.91
N ASN A 51 3.32 -3.10 3.97
CA ASN A 51 2.86 -4.38 3.46
C ASN A 51 2.79 -5.42 4.57
N ASP A 52 1.91 -6.40 4.38
CA ASP A 52 1.80 -7.54 5.29
C ASP A 52 3.07 -8.40 5.23
N PRO A 53 3.60 -8.89 6.37
CA PRO A 53 4.80 -9.74 6.37
C PRO A 53 4.70 -10.94 5.44
N ALA A 54 3.53 -11.60 5.36
CA ALA A 54 3.33 -12.73 4.46
C ALA A 54 3.36 -12.31 2.98
N GLN A 55 2.89 -11.08 2.66
CA GLN A 55 3.00 -10.54 1.31
C GLN A 55 4.46 -10.17 0.95
N VAL A 56 5.23 -9.68 1.91
CA VAL A 56 6.67 -9.40 1.74
C VAL A 56 7.44 -10.70 1.49
N GLU A 57 7.20 -11.73 2.30
CA GLU A 57 7.81 -13.05 2.14
C GLU A 57 7.42 -13.69 0.80
N ARG A 58 6.15 -13.62 0.43
CA ARG A 58 5.67 -14.09 -0.88
C ARG A 58 6.37 -13.34 -2.02
N ALA A 59 6.42 -12.01 -1.96
CA ALA A 59 7.06 -11.22 -3.02
C ALA A 59 8.55 -11.55 -3.14
N ALA A 60 9.28 -11.60 -2.03
CA ALA A 60 10.70 -11.95 -2.05
C ALA A 60 10.94 -13.35 -2.64
N ARG A 61 10.13 -14.33 -2.20
CA ARG A 61 10.13 -15.68 -2.76
C ARG A 61 9.89 -15.61 -4.26
N VAL A 62 8.77 -15.07 -4.72
CA VAL A 62 8.37 -15.08 -6.15
C VAL A 62 9.38 -14.37 -7.04
N LEU A 63 9.85 -13.19 -6.62
CA LEU A 63 10.86 -12.43 -7.37
C LEU A 63 12.24 -13.09 -7.34
N GLY A 64 12.48 -14.03 -6.43
CA GLY A 64 13.76 -14.73 -6.27
C GLY A 64 14.83 -13.84 -5.67
N VAL A 65 14.46 -12.95 -4.75
CA VAL A 65 15.37 -12.01 -4.10
C VAL A 65 15.62 -12.39 -2.64
N ASP A 66 16.84 -12.19 -2.17
CA ASP A 66 17.22 -12.33 -0.77
C ASP A 66 16.70 -11.12 0.03
N GLN A 67 15.97 -11.39 1.11
CA GLN A 67 15.37 -10.36 1.96
C GLN A 67 16.40 -9.62 2.82
N ASP A 68 17.52 -10.28 3.13
CA ASP A 68 18.55 -9.75 4.02
C ASP A 68 19.68 -9.05 3.23
N ALA A 69 19.66 -9.18 1.90
CA ALA A 69 20.52 -8.40 1.02
C ALA A 69 20.27 -6.89 1.20
N VAL A 70 21.35 -6.11 1.12
CA VAL A 70 21.33 -4.65 1.22
C VAL A 70 21.59 -4.06 -0.16
N LEU A 71 20.70 -3.16 -0.58
CA LEU A 71 20.82 -2.41 -1.83
C LEU A 71 21.23 -0.97 -1.52
N ASP A 72 22.30 -0.49 -2.15
CA ASP A 72 22.61 0.94 -2.16
C ASP A 72 21.82 1.63 -3.28
N ILE A 73 20.65 2.17 -2.93
CA ILE A 73 19.76 2.83 -3.88
C ILE A 73 20.07 4.33 -3.87
N ARG A 74 20.65 4.81 -4.96
CA ARG A 74 20.99 6.23 -5.19
C ARG A 74 19.99 6.85 -6.16
N SER A 75 19.33 7.92 -5.75
CA SER A 75 18.35 8.61 -6.59
C SER A 75 19.07 9.40 -7.70
N HIS A 76 19.30 8.79 -8.87
CA HIS A 76 20.03 9.42 -9.97
C HIS A 76 19.23 10.45 -10.78
N ARG A 77 17.90 10.58 -10.58
CA ARG A 77 17.07 11.54 -11.34
C ARG A 77 15.95 12.16 -10.49
N PRO A 78 15.81 13.50 -10.47
CA PRO A 78 14.59 14.15 -10.01
C PRO A 78 13.44 13.80 -10.99
N GLY A 79 12.46 13.01 -10.57
CA GLY A 79 11.33 12.60 -11.43
C GLY A 79 10.17 11.98 -10.64
N ARG A 80 9.00 11.84 -11.29
CA ARG A 80 7.71 11.47 -10.66
C ARG A 80 7.58 10.01 -10.19
N SER A 81 8.58 9.15 -10.43
CA SER A 81 8.51 7.70 -10.14
C SER A 81 9.73 7.13 -9.40
N ALA A 82 10.66 7.98 -8.95
CA ALA A 82 11.82 7.49 -8.20
C ALA A 82 11.39 7.12 -6.77
N LEU A 83 11.85 5.96 -6.29
CA LEU A 83 11.69 5.59 -4.89
C LEU A 83 12.37 6.65 -4.00
N PRO A 84 11.76 7.02 -2.85
CA PRO A 84 12.29 8.07 -1.98
C PRO A 84 13.45 7.53 -1.12
N LEU A 85 14.47 6.98 -1.77
CA LEU A 85 15.64 6.34 -1.18
C LEU A 85 16.90 6.95 -1.79
N ASP A 86 17.81 7.33 -0.91
CA ASP A 86 19.16 7.78 -1.26
C ASP A 86 20.14 7.27 -0.19
N ARG A 87 20.06 5.96 0.06
CA ARG A 87 20.79 5.26 1.13
C ARG A 87 20.79 3.74 0.92
N PRO A 88 21.69 3.01 1.58
CA PRO A 88 21.56 1.57 1.79
C PRO A 88 20.24 1.21 2.47
N VAL A 89 19.56 0.19 1.93
CA VAL A 89 18.29 -0.34 2.45
C VAL A 89 18.27 -1.86 2.31
N ALA A 90 17.78 -2.57 3.32
CA ALA A 90 17.56 -4.01 3.21
C ALA A 90 16.37 -4.28 2.27
N VAL A 91 16.43 -5.36 1.49
CA VAL A 91 15.34 -5.76 0.59
C VAL A 91 14.03 -5.95 1.35
N ARG A 92 14.08 -6.55 2.55
CA ARG A 92 12.94 -6.64 3.46
C ARG A 92 12.30 -5.28 3.74
N GLU A 93 13.11 -4.27 4.05
CA GLU A 93 12.63 -2.93 4.37
C GLU A 93 12.01 -2.26 3.13
N LEU A 94 12.68 -2.37 1.97
CA LEU A 94 12.19 -1.91 0.66
C LEU A 94 10.79 -2.47 0.38
N LEU A 95 10.65 -3.79 0.41
CA LEU A 95 9.37 -4.48 0.15
C LEU A 95 8.31 -4.20 1.21
N THR A 96 8.70 -3.91 2.46
CA THR A 96 7.75 -3.64 3.54
C THR A 96 7.18 -2.23 3.47
N ARG A 97 8.02 -1.21 3.23
CA ARG A 97 7.69 0.20 3.50
C ARG A 97 7.65 1.09 2.25
N TYR A 98 8.33 0.70 1.18
CA TYR A 98 8.66 1.63 0.10
C TYR A 98 7.94 1.35 -1.22
N VAL A 99 7.44 0.13 -1.43
CA VAL A 99 6.84 -0.27 -2.71
C VAL A 99 5.46 -0.92 -2.57
N GLU A 100 4.60 -0.76 -3.56
CA GLU A 100 3.31 -1.45 -3.65
C GLU A 100 3.49 -2.86 -4.21
N LEU A 101 3.14 -3.88 -3.43
CA LEU A 101 3.22 -5.29 -3.88
C LEU A 101 1.94 -5.78 -4.55
N GLN A 102 0.83 -5.06 -4.35
CA GLN A 102 -0.49 -5.45 -4.83
C GLN A 102 -1.11 -4.44 -5.81
N ALA A 103 -0.30 -3.47 -6.29
CA ALA A 103 -0.74 -2.56 -7.35
C ALA A 103 -1.04 -3.36 -8.62
N PRO A 104 -2.13 -3.05 -9.36
CA PRO A 104 -2.44 -3.73 -10.60
C PRO A 104 -1.28 -3.63 -11.60
N ALA A 105 -0.93 -4.75 -12.24
CA ALA A 105 0.09 -4.73 -13.27
C ALA A 105 -0.39 -3.96 -14.50
N THR A 106 0.55 -3.30 -15.18
CA THR A 106 0.29 -2.54 -16.41
C THR A 106 0.73 -3.35 -17.63
N ALA A 107 0.25 -2.96 -18.82
CA ALA A 107 0.77 -3.50 -20.08
C ALA A 107 2.30 -3.34 -20.20
N GLY A 108 2.83 -2.23 -19.69
CA GLY A 108 4.27 -1.97 -19.63
C GLY A 108 5.02 -2.96 -18.75
N HIS A 109 4.45 -3.36 -17.59
CA HIS A 109 5.03 -4.42 -16.78
C HIS A 109 5.12 -5.73 -17.57
N ALA A 110 4.03 -6.15 -18.21
CA ALA A 110 4.01 -7.40 -18.98
C ALA A 110 5.03 -7.40 -20.13
N ALA A 111 5.18 -6.28 -20.85
CA ALA A 111 6.16 -6.13 -21.93
C ALA A 111 7.61 -6.27 -21.41
N VAL A 112 7.94 -5.63 -20.29
CA VAL A 112 9.27 -5.76 -19.67
C VAL A 112 9.50 -7.20 -19.21
N LEU A 113 8.52 -7.81 -18.53
CA LEU A 113 8.62 -9.21 -18.10
C LEU A 113 8.85 -10.16 -19.30
N ALA A 114 8.13 -9.96 -20.41
CA ALA A 114 8.32 -10.76 -21.63
C ALA A 114 9.76 -10.67 -22.18
N ALA A 115 10.34 -9.46 -22.20
CA ALA A 115 11.69 -9.23 -22.68
C ALA A 115 12.76 -9.95 -21.83
N HIS A 116 12.48 -10.18 -20.55
CA HIS A 116 13.38 -10.86 -19.62
C HIS A 116 13.05 -12.34 -19.38
N ASN A 117 11.96 -12.86 -19.96
CA ASN A 117 11.54 -14.23 -19.74
C ASN A 117 12.29 -15.20 -20.69
N PRO A 118 13.08 -16.17 -20.17
CA PRO A 118 13.84 -17.10 -21.00
C PRO A 118 12.98 -18.24 -21.59
N CYS A 119 11.74 -18.41 -21.12
CA CYS A 119 10.85 -19.50 -21.51
C CYS A 119 9.94 -19.03 -22.68
N PRO A 120 10.08 -19.58 -23.90
CA PRO A 120 9.30 -19.15 -25.05
C PRO A 120 7.78 -19.15 -24.87
N PRO A 121 7.13 -20.19 -24.29
CA PRO A 121 5.67 -20.16 -24.08
C PRO A 121 5.24 -19.12 -23.05
N GLU A 122 5.99 -18.92 -21.96
CA GLU A 122 5.68 -17.89 -20.97
C GLU A 122 5.88 -16.47 -21.54
N LYS A 123 6.94 -16.26 -22.31
CA LYS A 123 7.18 -15.01 -23.04
C LYS A 123 6.01 -14.67 -23.96
N ALA A 124 5.55 -15.62 -24.78
CA ALA A 124 4.41 -15.41 -25.67
C ALA A 124 3.11 -15.11 -24.90
N ALA A 125 2.92 -15.71 -23.72
CA ALA A 125 1.79 -15.37 -22.85
C ALA A 125 1.87 -13.92 -22.34
N LEU A 126 3.04 -13.48 -21.86
CA LEU A 126 3.27 -12.11 -21.40
C LEU A 126 3.13 -11.08 -22.53
N GLU A 127 3.58 -11.39 -23.74
CA GLU A 127 3.40 -10.53 -24.93
C GLU A 127 1.91 -10.35 -25.27
N ARG A 128 1.10 -11.42 -25.16
CA ARG A 128 -0.35 -11.32 -25.32
C ARG A 128 -0.98 -10.44 -24.24
N ILE A 129 -0.60 -10.62 -22.97
CA ILE A 129 -1.08 -9.78 -21.87
C ILE A 129 -0.73 -8.30 -22.12
N ALA A 130 0.48 -8.02 -22.60
CA ALA A 130 0.90 -6.65 -22.93
C ALA A 130 0.06 -6.04 -24.05
N ALA A 131 -0.33 -6.83 -25.06
CA ALA A 131 -1.17 -6.38 -26.16
C ALA A 131 -2.65 -6.23 -25.76
N GLU A 132 -3.20 -7.18 -25.00
CA GLU A 132 -4.62 -7.21 -24.59
C GLU A 132 -4.94 -6.19 -23.50
N ALA A 133 -4.03 -5.95 -22.55
CA ALA A 133 -4.22 -4.95 -21.49
C ALA A 133 -4.31 -3.50 -22.03
N ALA A 134 -3.92 -3.27 -23.29
CA ALA A 134 -4.13 -1.99 -23.98
C ALA A 134 -5.57 -1.82 -24.51
N GLY A 135 -6.35 -2.90 -24.58
CA GLY A 135 -7.71 -2.97 -25.14
C GLY A 135 -8.81 -3.22 -24.12
N ALA A 136 -8.87 -2.39 -23.07
CA ALA A 136 -10.02 -2.10 -22.19
C ALA A 136 -10.92 -3.19 -21.55
N ASP A 137 -11.06 -4.45 -21.98
CA ASP A 137 -12.10 -5.35 -21.42
C ASP A 137 -11.72 -6.84 -21.17
N GLY A 138 -10.48 -7.28 -21.44
CA GLY A 138 -10.09 -8.69 -21.28
C GLY A 138 -9.00 -8.91 -20.24
N ALA A 139 -9.35 -9.53 -19.11
CA ALA A 139 -8.45 -9.95 -18.02
C ALA A 139 -7.63 -8.83 -17.34
N ARG A 140 -7.98 -8.51 -16.09
CA ARG A 140 -7.11 -7.67 -15.25
C ARG A 140 -5.95 -8.54 -14.80
N PRO A 141 -4.71 -8.32 -15.29
CA PRO A 141 -3.58 -9.01 -14.68
C PRO A 141 -3.59 -8.67 -13.19
N GLY A 142 -3.18 -9.62 -12.35
CA GLY A 142 -3.00 -9.36 -10.94
C GLY A 142 -1.96 -8.26 -10.70
N SER A 143 -1.28 -8.32 -9.58
CA SER A 143 -0.10 -7.51 -9.32
C SER A 143 1.11 -7.94 -10.16
N LEU A 144 2.16 -7.13 -10.17
CA LEU A 144 3.48 -7.52 -10.70
C LEU A 144 3.94 -8.86 -10.11
N VAL A 145 3.75 -9.04 -8.80
CA VAL A 145 4.11 -10.28 -8.11
C VAL A 145 3.27 -11.45 -8.62
N ASP A 146 2.00 -11.23 -8.98
CA ASP A 146 1.15 -12.28 -9.53
C ASP A 146 1.61 -12.70 -10.92
N LEU A 147 1.95 -11.75 -11.79
CA LEU A 147 2.50 -12.05 -13.10
C LEU A 147 3.78 -12.87 -13.02
N VAL A 148 4.71 -12.53 -12.11
CA VAL A 148 5.94 -13.32 -11.93
C VAL A 148 5.66 -14.69 -11.31
N GLU A 149 4.65 -14.81 -10.45
CA GLU A 149 4.26 -16.11 -9.87
C GLU A 149 3.64 -17.04 -10.93
N GLU A 150 2.90 -16.50 -11.89
CA GLU A 150 2.31 -17.24 -13.01
C GLU A 150 3.33 -17.60 -14.11
N HIS A 151 4.49 -16.93 -14.12
CA HIS A 151 5.56 -17.12 -15.10
C HIS A 151 6.89 -17.43 -14.40
N PRO A 152 7.02 -18.64 -13.80
CA PRO A 152 8.10 -18.96 -12.86
C PRO A 152 9.50 -18.96 -13.50
N ALA A 153 9.64 -19.02 -14.82
CA ALA A 153 10.95 -18.91 -15.48
C ALA A 153 11.62 -17.53 -15.26
N LEU A 154 10.86 -16.51 -14.83
CA LEU A 154 11.35 -15.19 -14.44
C LEU A 154 11.95 -15.12 -13.03
N ARG A 155 11.70 -16.11 -12.17
CA ARG A 155 12.16 -16.09 -10.78
C ARG A 155 13.68 -15.89 -10.71
N GLY A 156 14.13 -14.82 -10.06
CA GLY A 156 15.55 -14.50 -9.91
C GLY A 156 16.25 -14.06 -11.22
N ARG A 157 15.51 -13.83 -12.31
CA ARG A 157 16.07 -13.38 -13.60
C ARG A 157 16.08 -11.87 -13.77
N LEU A 158 15.20 -11.16 -13.06
CA LEU A 158 15.07 -9.72 -13.20
C LEU A 158 16.20 -9.02 -12.41
N PRO A 159 17.07 -8.24 -13.08
CA PRO A 159 18.11 -7.50 -12.39
C PRO A 159 17.48 -6.35 -11.58
N TRP A 160 18.14 -5.95 -10.48
CA TRP A 160 17.62 -4.92 -9.58
C TRP A 160 17.22 -3.60 -10.25
N PRO A 161 17.99 -3.04 -11.21
CA PRO A 161 17.57 -1.83 -11.90
C PRO A 161 16.19 -1.96 -12.57
N VAL A 162 15.92 -3.11 -13.20
CA VAL A 162 14.63 -3.39 -13.83
C VAL A 162 13.53 -3.57 -12.78
N LEU A 163 13.79 -4.32 -11.69
CA LEU A 163 12.82 -4.46 -10.60
C LEU A 163 12.45 -3.12 -9.97
N LEU A 164 13.41 -2.24 -9.73
CA LEU A 164 13.18 -0.93 -9.13
C LEU A 164 12.38 0.01 -10.04
N GLU A 165 12.49 -0.15 -11.37
CA GLU A 165 11.64 0.58 -12.33
C GLU A 165 10.20 0.05 -12.38
N LEU A 166 10.01 -1.26 -12.18
CA LEU A 166 8.69 -1.90 -12.17
C LEU A 166 7.92 -1.70 -10.85
N LEU A 167 8.63 -1.49 -9.75
CA LEU A 167 8.01 -1.37 -8.42
C LEU A 167 7.48 0.05 -8.17
N GLU A 168 6.16 0.17 -8.06
CA GLU A 168 5.51 1.44 -7.72
C GLU A 168 5.83 1.89 -6.28
N PRO A 169 6.13 3.18 -6.04
CA PRO A 169 6.29 3.70 -4.68
C PRO A 169 5.03 3.56 -3.81
N MET A 170 5.22 3.22 -2.54
CA MET A 170 4.16 3.12 -1.52
C MET A 170 3.45 4.47 -1.31
N ARG A 171 2.12 4.48 -1.43
CA ARG A 171 1.31 5.71 -1.31
C ARG A 171 0.61 5.85 0.05
N PRO A 172 0.50 7.07 0.62
CA PRO A 172 -0.39 7.30 1.75
C PRO A 172 -1.87 7.04 1.39
N ARG A 173 -2.64 6.50 2.35
CA ARG A 173 -4.09 6.30 2.25
C ARG A 173 -4.82 7.30 3.15
N HIS A 174 -5.89 7.89 2.65
CA HIS A 174 -6.69 8.88 3.37
C HIS A 174 -7.80 8.21 4.17
N TYR A 175 -7.93 8.59 5.43
CA TYR A 175 -9.02 8.18 6.31
C TYR A 175 -9.65 9.42 6.94
N SER A 176 -10.96 9.54 6.93
CA SER A 176 -11.65 10.65 7.58
C SER A 176 -11.49 10.55 9.10
N LEU A 177 -11.15 11.66 9.75
CA LEU A 177 -11.05 11.74 11.20
C LEU A 177 -12.45 11.63 11.81
N SER A 178 -12.59 10.72 12.78
CA SER A 178 -13.86 10.36 13.43
C SER A 178 -13.99 10.94 14.84
N SER A 179 -13.20 11.96 15.18
CA SER A 179 -13.18 12.67 16.46
C SER A 179 -13.25 14.18 16.28
N SER A 180 -13.65 14.90 17.33
CA SER A 180 -13.54 16.37 17.38
C SER A 180 -12.36 16.82 18.24
N PRO A 181 -11.52 17.75 17.78
CA PRO A 181 -10.41 18.31 18.57
C PRO A 181 -10.92 19.11 19.77
N SER A 182 -12.18 19.55 19.76
CA SER A 182 -12.82 20.26 20.87
C SER A 182 -13.14 19.36 22.07
N VAL A 183 -13.18 18.04 21.87
CA VAL A 183 -13.47 17.07 22.94
C VAL A 183 -12.18 16.56 23.55
N VAL A 184 -11.22 16.14 22.72
CA VAL A 184 -9.88 15.73 23.17
C VAL A 184 -8.82 16.29 22.22
N ALA A 185 -8.10 17.30 22.69
CA ALA A 185 -6.96 17.85 21.96
C ALA A 185 -5.80 16.84 21.88
N GLY A 186 -5.01 16.91 20.81
CA GLY A 186 -3.83 16.05 20.64
C GLY A 186 -4.15 14.57 20.35
N ARG A 187 -5.41 14.20 20.14
CA ARG A 187 -5.84 12.85 19.75
C ARG A 187 -6.68 12.89 18.48
N ALA A 188 -6.44 11.93 17.60
CA ALA A 188 -7.22 11.72 16.39
C ALA A 188 -7.75 10.29 16.37
N ASP A 189 -9.04 10.12 16.12
CA ASP A 189 -9.69 8.82 16.06
C ASP A 189 -10.04 8.45 14.60
N LEU A 190 -9.95 7.17 14.27
CA LEU A 190 -10.25 6.59 12.97
C LEU A 190 -11.21 5.41 13.10
N MET A 191 -12.13 5.30 12.14
CA MET A 191 -12.98 4.13 11.95
C MET A 191 -12.71 3.53 10.57
N VAL A 192 -12.03 2.39 10.54
CA VAL A 192 -11.45 1.80 9.32
C VAL A 192 -12.15 0.49 9.00
N SER A 193 -12.87 0.44 7.88
CA SER A 193 -13.40 -0.82 7.35
C SER A 193 -12.28 -1.64 6.71
N LEU A 194 -12.25 -2.96 6.95
CA LEU A 194 -11.35 -3.84 6.22
C LEU A 194 -11.78 -3.90 4.77
N LEU A 195 -10.84 -3.67 3.85
CA LEU A 195 -11.10 -3.85 2.43
C LEU A 195 -10.74 -5.30 2.08
N GLU A 196 -11.77 -6.11 1.87
CA GLU A 196 -11.65 -7.47 1.35
C GLU A 196 -12.43 -7.58 0.03
N ALA A 197 -11.83 -8.25 -0.95
CA ALA A 197 -12.46 -8.54 -2.23
C ALA A 197 -11.91 -9.86 -2.77
N PRO A 198 -12.58 -10.51 -3.73
CA PRO A 198 -11.98 -11.59 -4.49
C PRO A 198 -10.63 -11.17 -5.09
N HIS A 199 -9.69 -12.10 -5.21
CA HIS A 199 -8.38 -11.82 -5.76
C HIS A 199 -8.47 -11.30 -7.22
N ARG A 200 -7.70 -10.27 -7.55
CA ARG A 200 -7.81 -9.56 -8.86
C ARG A 200 -7.46 -10.42 -10.06
N SER A 201 -6.55 -11.38 -9.89
CA SER A 201 -6.16 -12.31 -10.96
C SER A 201 -7.18 -13.44 -11.20
N GLY A 202 -8.31 -13.46 -10.47
CA GLY A 202 -9.33 -14.50 -10.61
C GLY A 202 -8.98 -15.83 -9.93
N ARG A 203 -7.78 -15.97 -9.35
CA ARG A 203 -7.42 -17.14 -8.53
C ARG A 203 -8.20 -17.18 -7.22
N ASP A 204 -8.29 -18.37 -6.64
CA ASP A 204 -8.84 -18.55 -5.29
C ASP A 204 -8.03 -17.73 -4.28
N GLY A 205 -8.72 -16.91 -3.49
CA GLY A 205 -8.11 -16.09 -2.46
C GLY A 205 -8.79 -14.74 -2.29
N VAL A 206 -8.39 -14.06 -1.21
CA VAL A 206 -8.94 -12.76 -0.82
C VAL A 206 -7.86 -11.70 -0.98
N PHE A 207 -8.15 -10.70 -1.81
CA PHE A 207 -7.40 -9.46 -1.83
C PHE A 207 -7.71 -8.66 -0.56
N ARG A 208 -6.66 -8.23 0.15
CA ARG A 208 -6.78 -7.33 1.29
C ARG A 208 -6.08 -6.01 0.98
N GLY A 209 -6.82 -4.91 1.12
CA GLY A 209 -6.28 -3.58 0.92
C GLY A 209 -5.09 -3.31 1.84
N VAL A 210 -3.96 -2.86 1.29
CA VAL A 210 -2.71 -2.63 2.03
C VAL A 210 -2.95 -1.67 3.21
N GLY A 211 -3.63 -0.55 2.98
CA GLY A 211 -3.88 0.45 4.03
C GLY A 211 -4.78 -0.03 5.15
N SER A 212 -5.96 -0.58 4.81
CA SER A 212 -6.93 -1.03 5.82
C SER A 212 -6.45 -2.25 6.60
N SER A 213 -5.83 -3.23 5.93
CA SER A 213 -5.24 -4.39 6.61
C SER A 213 -4.07 -4.00 7.51
N TYR A 214 -3.23 -3.04 7.10
CA TYR A 214 -2.19 -2.47 7.96
C TYR A 214 -2.78 -1.89 9.25
N LEU A 215 -3.79 -1.03 9.14
CA LEU A 215 -4.45 -0.44 10.31
C LEU A 215 -5.26 -1.46 11.15
N HIS A 216 -5.58 -2.63 10.62
CA HIS A 216 -6.18 -3.71 11.44
C HIS A 216 -5.13 -4.50 12.23
N ARG A 217 -3.88 -4.51 11.77
CA ARG A 217 -2.76 -5.19 12.45
C ARG A 217 -2.08 -4.34 13.51
N VAL A 218 -2.08 -3.01 13.40
CA VAL A 218 -1.45 -2.15 14.42
C VAL A 218 -2.08 -2.34 15.80
N ARG A 219 -1.27 -2.11 16.83
CA ARG A 219 -1.60 -2.27 18.25
C ARG A 219 -1.26 -1.01 19.03
N PRO A 220 -1.85 -0.80 20.22
CA PRO A 220 -1.41 0.28 21.11
C PRO A 220 0.11 0.19 21.37
N GLY A 221 0.80 1.32 21.28
CA GLY A 221 2.26 1.41 21.34
C GLY A 221 2.95 1.46 19.97
N ASP A 222 2.30 0.97 18.91
CA ASP A 222 2.87 1.03 17.56
C ASP A 222 2.98 2.46 17.05
N THR A 223 3.91 2.68 16.11
CA THR A 223 4.05 3.95 15.40
C THR A 223 3.50 3.84 13.99
N VAL A 224 2.63 4.78 13.62
CA VAL A 224 2.19 4.99 12.24
C VAL A 224 2.80 6.27 11.68
N LEU A 225 3.23 6.24 10.42
CA LEU A 225 3.67 7.45 9.73
C LEU A 225 2.46 8.10 9.07
N ALA A 226 2.09 9.29 9.53
CA ALA A 226 0.86 9.95 9.11
C ALA A 226 1.00 11.47 9.04
N ARG A 227 0.05 12.12 8.37
CA ARG A 227 -0.15 13.58 8.46
C ARG A 227 -1.63 13.92 8.46
N VAL A 228 -1.98 15.03 9.09
CA VAL A 228 -3.29 15.65 8.92
C VAL A 228 -3.37 16.26 7.53
N GLN A 229 -4.50 16.07 6.86
CA GLN A 229 -4.80 16.66 5.58
C GLN A 229 -6.17 17.36 5.64
N PRO A 230 -6.20 18.69 5.46
CA PRO A 230 -7.45 19.43 5.45
C PRO A 230 -8.45 18.89 4.44
N CYS A 231 -9.73 18.84 4.82
CA CYS A 231 -10.80 18.63 3.85
C CYS A 231 -11.10 19.91 3.05
N ARG A 232 -11.95 19.80 2.03
CA ARG A 232 -12.46 20.98 1.31
C ARG A 232 -13.39 21.76 2.24
N GLU A 233 -13.38 23.09 2.19
CA GLU A 233 -14.23 23.92 3.05
C GLU A 233 -15.73 23.59 2.95
N ALA A 234 -16.22 23.08 1.80
CA ALA A 234 -17.60 22.63 1.63
C ALA A 234 -18.02 21.46 2.54
N PHE A 235 -17.07 20.71 3.12
CA PHE A 235 -17.35 19.64 4.09
C PHE A 235 -17.38 20.13 5.53
N ARG A 236 -17.12 21.42 5.76
CA ARG A 236 -17.10 21.98 7.10
C ARG A 236 -18.49 22.41 7.49
N ILE A 237 -18.82 22.16 8.74
CA ILE A 237 -20.01 22.71 9.37
C ILE A 237 -19.78 24.23 9.47
N PRO A 238 -20.70 25.07 8.96
CA PRO A 238 -20.63 26.50 9.16
C PRO A 238 -20.56 26.79 10.67
N HIS A 239 -19.61 27.63 11.06
CA HIS A 239 -19.69 28.24 12.38
C HIS A 239 -20.74 29.33 12.30
N ASP A 240 -22.02 28.96 12.32
CA ASP A 240 -23.07 29.94 12.59
C ASP A 240 -22.84 30.43 14.02
N GLY A 241 -22.29 31.64 14.11
CA GLY A 241 -22.08 32.34 15.36
C GLY A 241 -23.42 32.46 16.08
N ARG A 242 -23.51 31.83 17.24
CA ARG A 242 -24.40 32.29 18.30
C ARG A 242 -23.69 33.39 19.07
#